data_AF-A0A9X9NGU9-F1
#
_entry.id   AF-A0A9X9NGU9-F1
#
_cell.length_a   1.000
_cell.length_b   1.000
_cell.length_c   1.000
_cell.angle_alpha   90.00
_cell.angle_beta   90.00
_cell.angle_gamma   90.00
#
_symmetry.space_group_name_H-M   'P 1'
#
loop_
_entity.id
_entity.type
_entity.pdbx_description
1 polymer ?
#
loop_
_entity_poly.entity_id
_entity_poly.type
_entity_poly.pdbx_seq_one_letter_code
_entity_poly.pdbx_strand_id
1 'polypeptide(L)'
;MPNTTILINTLSLQEAKDSSAVESIITTHDELYKAELSLHTAITAATKEVQSYSAALIHGFELVQQHGLLTCNDMIEIYRRIKHNQAGYRVTPGTALINDRTGESVYQPPQSYDEIVSCMSNLEKFINDNSISDLDPLVKMCIIHHQFESIHPFAPSRQRQSGVGGMGFISPERIGRNFSGDSYSYLENEVFDDGI
;
A
#
# COMPACT_ATOMS: atom_id res chain seq x y z
N MET A 1 23.40 13.94 -10.87
CA MET A 1 22.06 13.37 -10.65
C MET A 1 22.16 12.39 -9.49
N PRO A 2 21.31 12.50 -8.45
CA PRO A 2 21.29 11.52 -7.35
C PRO A 2 20.98 10.12 -7.91
N ASN A 3 21.48 9.08 -7.25
CA ASN A 3 21.21 7.70 -7.67
C ASN A 3 19.75 7.35 -7.34
N THR A 4 18.88 7.34 -8.35
CA THR A 4 17.43 7.08 -8.23
C THR A 4 17.13 5.76 -7.53
N THR A 5 17.98 4.75 -7.69
CA THR A 5 17.85 3.44 -7.02
C THR A 5 18.00 3.57 -5.50
N ILE A 6 18.92 4.41 -5.02
CA ILE A 6 19.09 4.64 -3.58
C ILE A 6 17.87 5.34 -3.01
N LEU A 7 17.30 6.31 -3.75
CA LEU A 7 16.11 7.03 -3.33
C LEU A 7 14.88 6.12 -3.27
N ILE A 8 14.68 5.27 -4.29
CA ILE A 8 13.57 4.31 -4.32
C ILE A 8 13.70 3.34 -3.14
N ASN A 9 14.88 2.74 -2.92
CA ASN A 9 15.07 1.79 -1.83
C ASN A 9 14.83 2.42 -0.45
N THR A 10 15.35 3.64 -0.21
CA THR A 10 15.19 4.33 1.08
C THR A 10 13.74 4.76 1.33
N LEU A 11 13.05 5.29 0.33
CA LEU A 11 11.65 5.68 0.44
C LEU A 11 10.74 4.46 0.62
N SER A 12 10.96 3.39 -0.15
CA SER A 12 10.19 2.15 0.00
C SER A 12 10.38 1.51 1.38
N LEU A 13 11.59 1.54 1.93
CA LEU A 13 11.85 0.98 3.26
C LEU A 13 11.23 1.83 4.38
N GLN A 14 11.28 3.15 4.26
CA GLN A 14 10.63 4.07 5.20
C GLN A 14 9.11 3.88 5.18
N GLU A 15 8.53 3.84 3.99
CA GLU A 15 7.11 3.57 3.76
C GLU A 15 6.70 2.21 4.34
N ALA A 16 7.49 1.18 4.08
CA ALA A 16 7.27 -0.16 4.63
C ALA A 16 7.18 -0.18 6.15
N LYS A 17 8.12 0.51 6.81
CA LYS A 17 8.17 0.60 8.26
C LYS A 17 6.95 1.34 8.81
N ASP A 18 6.62 2.50 8.26
CA ASP A 18 5.53 3.34 8.77
C ASP A 18 4.16 2.66 8.57
N SER A 19 3.94 2.03 7.41
CA SER A 19 2.73 1.24 7.14
C SER A 19 2.62 0.01 8.04
N SER A 20 3.74 -0.70 8.26
CA SER A 20 3.79 -1.84 9.17
C SER A 20 3.51 -1.44 10.63
N ALA A 21 3.95 -0.24 11.05
CA ALA A 21 3.72 0.26 12.40
C ALA A 21 2.22 0.51 12.69
N VAL A 22 1.45 0.97 11.69
CA VAL A 22 -0.02 1.10 11.80
C VAL A 22 -0.66 -0.25 12.10
N GLU A 23 -0.11 -1.33 11.56
CA GLU A 23 -0.56 -2.70 11.84
C GLU A 23 0.04 -3.32 13.10
N SER A 24 0.74 -2.51 13.89
CA SER A 24 1.48 -2.90 15.09
C SER A 24 2.62 -3.90 14.83
N ILE A 25 3.16 -3.94 13.62
CA ILE A 25 4.46 -4.55 13.33
C ILE A 25 5.51 -3.49 13.64
N ILE A 26 6.12 -3.61 14.83
CA ILE A 26 7.08 -2.63 15.32
C ILE A 26 8.51 -3.11 15.03
N THR A 27 9.28 -2.26 14.35
CA THR A 27 10.74 -2.43 14.15
C THR A 27 11.42 -1.06 14.14
N THR A 28 12.75 -1.05 14.25
CA THR A 28 13.57 0.18 14.28
C THR A 28 14.42 0.33 13.02
N HIS A 29 14.88 1.56 12.74
CA HIS A 29 15.80 1.83 11.63
C HIS A 29 17.09 1.01 11.76
N ASP A 30 17.66 0.94 12.96
CA ASP A 30 18.89 0.18 13.23
C ASP A 30 18.71 -1.32 12.91
N GLU A 31 17.56 -1.90 13.25
CA GLU A 31 17.26 -3.30 12.93
C GLU A 31 17.12 -3.53 11.43
N LEU A 32 16.47 -2.60 10.72
CA LEU A 32 16.30 -2.66 9.27
C LEU A 32 17.64 -2.55 8.53
N TYR A 33 18.48 -1.59 8.90
CA TYR A 33 19.81 -1.43 8.30
C TYR A 33 20.73 -2.62 8.60
N LYS A 34 20.69 -3.17 9.82
CA LYS A 34 21.43 -4.39 10.15
C LYS A 34 21.00 -5.58 9.30
N ALA A 35 19.69 -5.69 9.04
CA ALA A 35 19.12 -6.74 8.21
C ALA A 35 19.48 -6.56 6.72
N GLU A 36 19.54 -5.33 6.20
CA GLU A 36 19.96 -5.04 4.82
C GLU A 36 21.45 -5.36 4.60
N LEU A 37 22.31 -4.97 5.56
CA LEU A 37 23.75 -5.23 5.52
C LEU A 37 24.11 -6.69 5.81
N SER A 38 23.12 -7.56 6.03
CA SER A 38 23.31 -8.99 6.37
C SER A 38 24.30 -9.20 7.53
N LEU A 39 24.39 -8.24 8.45
CA LEU A 39 25.26 -8.33 9.62
C LEU A 39 24.71 -9.47 10.50
N HIS A 40 25.51 -10.50 10.76
CA HIS A 40 25.22 -11.78 11.45
C HIS A 40 24.46 -11.70 12.80
N THR A 41 23.30 -11.09 12.80
CA THR A 41 22.43 -10.82 13.95
C THR A 41 21.11 -11.51 13.68
N ALA A 42 20.46 -12.04 14.71
CA ALA A 42 19.15 -12.65 14.56
C ALA A 42 18.13 -11.59 14.09
N ILE A 43 17.72 -11.67 12.82
CA ILE A 43 16.70 -10.77 12.25
C ILE A 43 15.33 -11.19 12.80
N THR A 44 14.62 -10.23 13.40
CA THR A 44 13.29 -10.48 13.98
C THR A 44 12.25 -10.77 12.89
N ALA A 45 11.15 -11.43 13.26
CA ALA A 45 10.05 -11.68 12.32
C ALA A 45 9.42 -10.38 11.80
N ALA A 46 9.30 -9.35 12.65
CA ALA A 46 8.80 -8.03 12.27
C ALA A 46 9.70 -7.35 11.23
N THR A 47 11.02 -7.39 11.45
CA THR A 47 11.99 -6.84 10.49
C THR A 47 11.91 -7.56 9.13
N LYS A 48 11.73 -8.89 9.12
CA LYS A 48 11.54 -9.66 7.87
C LYS A 48 10.26 -9.27 7.14
N GLU A 49 9.17 -9.03 7.87
CA GLU A 49 7.90 -8.61 7.25
C GLU A 49 8.03 -7.24 6.60
N VAL A 50 8.69 -6.27 7.26
CA VAL A 50 8.98 -4.95 6.68
C VAL A 50 9.89 -5.04 5.44
N GLN A 51 10.93 -5.88 5.47
CA GLN A 51 11.78 -6.11 4.28
C GLN A 51 10.99 -6.72 3.13
N SER A 52 10.12 -7.69 3.42
CA SER A 52 9.28 -8.34 2.41
C SER A 52 8.31 -7.34 1.79
N TYR A 53 7.78 -6.43 2.60
CA TYR A 53 6.93 -5.35 2.13
C TYR A 53 7.68 -4.37 1.22
N SER A 54 8.86 -3.90 1.63
CA SER A 54 9.70 -3.02 0.79
C SER A 54 10.04 -3.68 -0.55
N ALA A 55 10.40 -4.97 -0.55
CA ALA A 55 10.69 -5.71 -1.76
C ALA A 55 9.46 -5.88 -2.66
N ALA A 56 8.27 -6.09 -2.07
CA ALA A 56 7.03 -6.19 -2.82
C ALA A 56 6.60 -4.85 -3.45
N LEU A 57 6.86 -3.72 -2.77
CA LEU A 57 6.61 -2.38 -3.32
C LEU A 57 7.49 -2.11 -4.54
N ILE A 58 8.79 -2.40 -4.45
CA ILE A 58 9.74 -2.23 -5.56
C ILE A 58 9.31 -3.10 -6.74
N HIS A 59 8.97 -4.37 -6.48
CA HIS A 59 8.47 -5.28 -7.51
C HIS A 59 7.18 -4.76 -8.16
N GLY A 60 6.22 -4.27 -7.38
CA GLY A 60 4.99 -3.68 -7.90
C GLY A 60 5.23 -2.45 -8.77
N PHE A 61 6.18 -1.59 -8.38
CA PHE A 61 6.63 -0.46 -9.18
C PHE A 61 7.20 -0.92 -10.52
N GLU A 62 8.07 -1.94 -10.51
CA GLU A 62 8.69 -2.49 -11.72
C GLU A 62 7.66 -3.09 -12.68
N LEU A 63 6.66 -3.83 -12.16
CA LEU A 63 5.54 -4.34 -12.95
C LEU A 63 4.81 -3.20 -13.68
N VAL A 64 4.33 -2.20 -12.93
CA VAL A 64 3.60 -1.06 -13.51
C VAL A 64 4.44 -0.32 -14.54
N GLN A 65 5.75 -0.17 -14.32
CA GLN A 65 6.63 0.48 -15.26
C GLN A 65 6.82 -0.31 -16.57
N GLN A 66 6.78 -1.65 -16.51
CA GLN A 66 6.97 -2.52 -17.68
C GLN A 66 5.76 -2.54 -18.61
N HIS A 67 4.54 -2.63 -18.06
CA HIS A 67 3.31 -2.79 -18.86
C HIS A 67 2.37 -1.59 -18.82
N GLY A 68 2.67 -0.55 -18.03
CA GLY A 68 1.92 0.71 -17.99
C GLY A 68 0.54 0.61 -17.33
N LEU A 69 0.24 -0.50 -16.65
CA LEU A 69 -1.05 -0.79 -16.03
C LEU A 69 -0.84 -1.40 -14.65
N LEU A 70 -1.81 -1.25 -13.75
CA LEU A 70 -1.87 -1.99 -12.49
C LEU A 70 -3.10 -2.91 -12.51
N THR A 71 -2.88 -4.21 -12.66
CA THR A 71 -3.96 -5.20 -12.77
C THR A 71 -4.27 -5.88 -11.44
N CYS A 72 -5.43 -6.51 -11.33
CA CYS A 72 -5.80 -7.36 -10.20
C CYS A 72 -4.78 -8.50 -9.96
N ASN A 73 -4.20 -9.03 -11.04
CA ASN A 73 -3.16 -10.07 -10.95
C ASN A 73 -1.88 -9.53 -10.32
N ASP A 74 -1.48 -8.30 -10.67
CA ASP A 74 -0.31 -7.65 -10.06
C ASP A 74 -0.53 -7.42 -8.56
N MET A 75 -1.73 -6.97 -8.18
CA MET A 75 -2.09 -6.81 -6.76
C MET A 75 -2.03 -8.13 -5.99
N ILE A 76 -2.49 -9.24 -6.60
CA ILE A 76 -2.37 -10.59 -6.02
C ILE A 76 -0.90 -11.01 -5.92
N GLU A 77 -0.07 -10.74 -6.93
CA GLU A 77 1.36 -11.05 -6.89
C GLU A 77 2.09 -10.29 -5.79
N ILE A 78 1.83 -8.98 -5.67
CA ILE A 78 2.39 -8.13 -4.61
C ILE A 78 2.00 -8.70 -3.24
N TYR A 79 0.73 -9.05 -3.03
CA TYR A 79 0.27 -9.66 -1.78
C TYR A 79 1.00 -10.98 -1.46
N ARG A 80 1.15 -11.85 -2.45
CA ARG A 80 1.86 -13.15 -2.30
C ARG A 80 3.31 -12.96 -1.90
N ARG A 81 3.98 -11.94 -2.43
CA ARG A 81 5.36 -11.58 -2.05
C ARG A 81 5.45 -11.07 -0.62
N ILE A 82 4.49 -10.25 -0.17
CA ILE A 82 4.43 -9.78 1.22
C ILE A 82 4.24 -10.95 2.18
N LYS A 83 3.29 -11.85 1.88
CA LYS A 83 2.87 -12.92 2.80
C LYS A 83 3.57 -14.27 2.59
N HIS A 84 4.51 -14.35 1.64
CA HIS A 84 5.25 -15.57 1.28
C HIS A 84 4.34 -16.78 1.09
N ASN A 85 3.24 -16.59 0.34
CA ASN A 85 2.25 -17.63 0.10
C ASN A 85 1.69 -17.57 -1.34
N GLN A 86 0.75 -18.46 -1.66
CA GLN A 86 0.09 -18.53 -2.98
C GLN A 86 -1.39 -18.10 -2.93
N ALA A 87 -1.79 -17.43 -1.85
CA ALA A 87 -3.18 -17.03 -1.66
C ALA A 87 -3.59 -15.98 -2.70
N GLY A 88 -4.89 -15.95 -3.02
CA GLY A 88 -5.54 -14.89 -3.80
C GLY A 88 -6.52 -14.13 -2.91
N TYR A 89 -7.60 -13.63 -3.51
CA TYR A 89 -8.68 -13.04 -2.74
C TYR A 89 -9.27 -14.03 -1.72
N ARG A 90 -9.77 -13.48 -0.61
CA ARG A 90 -10.40 -14.30 0.42
C ARG A 90 -11.67 -14.95 -0.10
N VAL A 91 -11.89 -16.18 0.34
CA VAL A 91 -13.14 -16.94 0.11
C VAL A 91 -14.02 -16.96 1.36
N THR A 92 -13.51 -16.47 2.47
CA THR A 92 -14.24 -16.36 3.73
C THR A 92 -14.94 -14.99 3.83
N PRO A 93 -16.10 -14.92 4.50
CA PRO A 93 -16.75 -13.66 4.81
C PRO A 93 -15.80 -12.68 5.51
N GLY A 94 -15.95 -11.39 5.21
CA GLY A 94 -15.15 -10.34 5.82
C GLY A 94 -15.71 -9.97 7.18
N THR A 95 -14.88 -9.46 8.08
CA THR A 95 -15.32 -9.06 9.42
C THR A 95 -16.05 -7.73 9.35
N ALA A 96 -17.28 -7.69 9.85
CA ALA A 96 -18.00 -6.43 10.02
C ALA A 96 -17.39 -5.63 11.18
N LEU A 97 -17.17 -4.34 10.97
CA LEU A 97 -16.86 -3.40 12.04
C LEU A 97 -18.17 -3.09 12.76
N ILE A 98 -18.22 -3.43 14.04
CA ILE A 98 -19.38 -3.21 14.90
C ILE A 98 -18.98 -2.14 15.93
N ASN A 99 -19.89 -1.22 16.21
CA ASN A 99 -19.69 -0.26 17.28
C ASN A 99 -19.93 -0.97 18.63
N ASP A 100 -18.88 -1.12 19.44
CA ASP A 100 -18.96 -1.83 20.74
C ASP A 100 -19.99 -1.23 21.71
N ARG A 101 -20.33 0.06 21.57
CA ARG A 101 -21.29 0.75 22.44
C ARG A 101 -22.74 0.60 21.98
N THR A 102 -22.98 0.50 20.66
CA THR A 102 -24.35 0.45 20.11
C THR A 102 -24.73 -0.92 19.53
N GLY A 103 -23.75 -1.79 19.26
CA GLY A 103 -23.96 -3.07 18.58
C GLY A 103 -24.28 -2.93 17.09
N GLU A 104 -24.29 -1.72 16.54
CA GLU A 104 -24.61 -1.48 15.12
C GLU A 104 -23.41 -1.77 14.22
N SER A 105 -23.68 -2.33 13.04
CA SER A 105 -22.66 -2.48 12.00
C SER A 105 -22.32 -1.10 11.45
N VAL A 106 -21.08 -0.67 11.70
CA VAL A 106 -20.50 0.59 11.19
C VAL A 106 -20.08 0.42 9.74
N TYR A 107 -19.53 -0.76 9.43
CA TYR A 107 -19.05 -1.07 8.09
C TYR A 107 -19.01 -2.58 7.87
N GLN A 108 -19.37 -3.02 6.66
CA GLN A 108 -19.27 -4.41 6.25
C GLN A 108 -18.60 -4.49 4.86
N PRO A 109 -17.40 -5.09 4.75
CA PRO A 109 -16.78 -5.31 3.45
C PRO A 109 -17.58 -6.35 2.65
N PRO A 110 -17.35 -6.49 1.32
CA PRO A 110 -17.90 -7.56 0.49
C PRO A 110 -17.85 -8.93 1.17
N GLN A 111 -18.95 -9.67 1.18
CA GLN A 111 -19.04 -10.90 1.98
C GLN A 111 -18.77 -12.16 1.17
N SER A 112 -18.98 -12.10 -0.15
CA SER A 112 -18.74 -13.20 -1.08
C SER A 112 -17.51 -12.98 -1.96
N TYR A 113 -16.94 -14.09 -2.45
CA TYR A 113 -15.83 -14.05 -3.40
C TYR A 113 -16.20 -13.31 -4.68
N ASP A 114 -17.40 -13.56 -5.21
CA ASP A 114 -17.86 -12.93 -6.47
C ASP A 114 -18.04 -11.42 -6.33
N GLU A 115 -18.50 -10.94 -5.17
CA GLU A 115 -18.55 -9.50 -4.87
C GLU A 115 -17.14 -8.89 -4.84
N ILE A 116 -16.17 -9.55 -4.20
CA ILE A 116 -14.78 -9.07 -4.17
C ILE A 116 -14.23 -8.97 -5.59
N VAL A 117 -14.40 -10.02 -6.41
CA VAL A 117 -13.92 -10.02 -7.80
C VAL A 117 -14.58 -8.90 -8.60
N SER A 118 -15.89 -8.69 -8.45
CA SER A 118 -16.61 -7.62 -9.13
C SER A 118 -16.10 -6.24 -8.72
N CYS A 119 -15.96 -5.98 -7.41
CA CYS A 119 -15.47 -4.72 -6.89
C CYS A 119 -14.00 -4.45 -7.29
N MET A 120 -13.13 -5.46 -7.21
CA MET A 120 -11.73 -5.32 -7.62
C MET A 120 -11.60 -5.11 -9.13
N SER A 121 -12.40 -5.79 -9.95
CA SER A 121 -12.44 -5.57 -11.40
C SER A 121 -12.91 -4.15 -11.74
N ASN A 122 -13.86 -3.61 -10.98
CA ASN A 122 -14.28 -2.23 -11.13
C ASN A 122 -13.18 -1.24 -10.72
N LEU A 123 -12.49 -1.50 -9.61
CA LEU A 123 -11.38 -0.69 -9.14
C LEU A 123 -10.21 -0.68 -10.13
N GLU A 124 -9.85 -1.83 -10.70
CA GLU A 124 -8.84 -1.93 -11.75
C GLU A 124 -9.17 -1.05 -12.95
N LYS A 125 -10.43 -1.06 -13.40
CA LYS A 125 -10.88 -0.17 -14.49
C LYS A 125 -10.74 1.29 -14.09
N PHE A 126 -11.17 1.67 -12.89
CA PHE A 126 -11.05 3.03 -12.40
C PHE A 126 -9.60 3.52 -12.33
N ILE A 127 -8.67 2.65 -11.91
CA ILE A 127 -7.24 2.95 -11.87
C ILE A 127 -6.70 3.24 -13.28
N ASN A 128 -6.96 2.32 -14.22
CA ASN A 128 -6.27 2.28 -15.50
C ASN A 128 -6.95 3.09 -16.63
N ASP A 129 -8.24 3.39 -16.52
CA ASP A 129 -8.98 4.14 -17.52
C ASP A 129 -9.12 5.61 -17.09
N ASN A 130 -8.37 6.49 -17.77
CA ASN A 130 -8.39 7.93 -17.52
C ASN A 130 -9.68 8.60 -18.01
N SER A 131 -10.49 7.95 -18.85
CA SER A 131 -11.76 8.51 -19.33
C SER A 131 -12.91 8.38 -18.33
N ILE A 132 -12.76 7.54 -17.30
CA ILE A 132 -13.80 7.34 -16.27
C ILE A 132 -13.96 8.57 -15.38
N SER A 133 -12.90 9.38 -15.23
CA SER A 133 -12.90 10.50 -14.30
C SER A 133 -11.84 11.54 -14.64
N ASP A 134 -12.25 12.82 -14.66
CA ASP A 134 -11.37 13.98 -14.80
C ASP A 134 -10.79 14.47 -13.45
N LEU A 135 -10.82 13.62 -12.42
CA LEU A 135 -10.29 13.98 -11.11
C LEU A 135 -8.78 14.19 -11.16
N ASP A 136 -8.31 15.13 -10.34
CA ASP A 136 -6.89 15.30 -10.07
C ASP A 136 -6.27 13.95 -9.61
N PRO A 137 -5.06 13.60 -10.08
CA PRO A 137 -4.42 12.33 -9.75
C PRO A 137 -4.35 12.04 -8.24
N LEU A 138 -4.16 13.05 -7.39
CA LEU A 138 -4.14 12.88 -5.94
C LEU A 138 -5.55 12.57 -5.42
N VAL A 139 -6.58 13.25 -5.89
CA VAL A 139 -7.96 12.94 -5.47
C VAL A 139 -8.36 11.54 -5.92
N LYS A 140 -8.03 11.17 -7.17
CA LYS A 140 -8.27 9.83 -7.72
C LYS A 140 -7.59 8.75 -6.88
N MET A 141 -6.35 9.02 -6.47
CA MET A 141 -5.53 8.19 -5.60
C MET A 141 -6.14 7.99 -4.20
N CYS A 142 -6.70 9.04 -3.58
CA CYS A 142 -7.39 8.92 -2.29
C CYS A 142 -8.60 7.98 -2.40
N ILE A 143 -9.37 8.11 -3.50
CA ILE A 143 -10.55 7.26 -3.76
C ILE A 143 -10.13 5.82 -3.94
N ILE A 144 -9.10 5.56 -4.76
CA ILE A 144 -8.61 4.20 -4.99
C ILE A 144 -8.19 3.55 -3.66
N HIS A 145 -7.43 4.29 -2.84
CA HIS A 145 -7.00 3.81 -1.53
C HIS A 145 -8.21 3.46 -0.64
N HIS A 146 -9.14 4.39 -0.49
CA HIS A 146 -10.33 4.16 0.32
C HIS A 146 -11.16 2.97 -0.17
N GLN A 147 -11.33 2.82 -1.48
CA GLN A 147 -12.09 1.74 -2.08
C GLN A 147 -11.39 0.39 -1.93
N PHE A 148 -10.07 0.34 -2.08
CA PHE A 148 -9.29 -0.88 -1.83
C PHE A 148 -9.42 -1.36 -0.37
N GLU A 149 -9.27 -0.46 0.60
CA GLU A 149 -9.44 -0.77 2.02
C GLU A 149 -10.85 -1.25 2.35
N SER A 150 -11.85 -0.60 1.75
CA SER A 150 -13.26 -0.95 1.89
C SER A 150 -13.52 -2.37 1.36
N ILE A 151 -13.06 -2.69 0.14
CA ILE A 151 -13.24 -4.02 -0.43
C ILE A 151 -12.59 -5.10 0.46
N HIS A 152 -11.45 -4.76 1.07
CA HIS A 152 -10.68 -5.65 1.93
C HIS A 152 -10.50 -7.05 1.28
N PRO A 153 -9.85 -7.13 0.11
CA PRO A 153 -9.95 -8.29 -0.77
C PRO A 153 -9.18 -9.52 -0.30
N PHE A 154 -8.22 -9.37 0.62
CA PHE A 154 -7.33 -10.45 1.05
C PHE A 154 -7.65 -10.93 2.46
N ALA A 155 -7.21 -12.15 2.78
CA ALA A 155 -7.43 -12.73 4.11
C ALA A 155 -6.54 -12.04 5.16
N PRO A 156 -7.05 -11.85 6.40
CA PRO A 156 -6.25 -11.30 7.49
C PRO A 156 -5.05 -12.21 7.80
N SER A 157 -3.96 -11.60 8.27
CA SER A 157 -2.77 -12.33 8.68
C SER A 157 -3.09 -13.22 9.90
N ARG A 158 -2.49 -14.42 9.98
CA ARG A 158 -2.77 -15.40 11.06
C ARG A 158 -2.51 -14.86 12.48
N GLN A 159 -1.77 -13.77 12.62
CA GLN A 159 -1.50 -13.14 13.91
C GLN A 159 -2.70 -12.34 14.46
N ARG A 160 -3.76 -12.10 13.68
CA ARG A 160 -4.91 -11.31 14.11
C ARG A 160 -6.25 -11.89 13.63
N GLN A 161 -7.02 -12.40 14.59
CA GLN A 161 -8.47 -12.67 14.46
C GLN A 161 -9.33 -11.45 14.86
N SER A 162 -8.72 -10.36 15.32
CA SER A 162 -9.40 -9.18 15.85
C SER A 162 -9.58 -8.10 14.78
N GLY A 163 -10.69 -8.22 14.03
CA GLY A 163 -11.58 -7.21 13.41
C GLY A 163 -11.14 -5.83 12.88
N VAL A 164 -9.91 -5.34 13.07
CA VAL A 164 -9.48 -4.03 12.58
C VAL A 164 -8.02 -4.15 12.13
N GLY A 165 -7.84 -4.57 10.89
CA GLY A 165 -6.53 -4.72 10.26
C GLY A 165 -6.74 -4.64 8.76
N GLY A 166 -7.36 -3.55 8.32
CA GLY A 166 -7.43 -3.13 6.93
C GLY A 166 -6.02 -3.15 6.37
N MET A 167 -5.85 -3.87 5.27
CA MET A 167 -4.61 -4.02 4.55
C MET A 167 -4.29 -2.68 3.87
N GLY A 168 -3.94 -1.66 4.68
CA GLY A 168 -3.53 -0.28 4.36
C GLY A 168 -2.28 -0.17 3.47
N PHE A 169 -2.00 -1.26 2.77
CA PHE A 169 -0.75 -1.73 2.23
C PHE A 169 -0.67 -1.54 0.72
N ILE A 170 -1.75 -1.13 0.06
CA ILE A 170 -1.78 -0.86 -1.39
C ILE A 170 -2.53 0.45 -1.67
N SER A 171 -2.14 1.54 -1.00
CA SER A 171 -2.60 2.88 -1.35
C SER A 171 -1.80 3.40 -2.55
N PRO A 172 -2.43 3.83 -3.66
CA PRO A 172 -1.72 4.58 -4.69
C PRO A 172 -1.13 5.89 -4.16
N GLU A 173 -1.55 6.36 -2.98
CA GLU A 173 -0.93 7.44 -2.20
C GLU A 173 0.57 7.26 -1.98
N ARG A 174 0.97 6.01 -1.81
CA ARG A 174 2.31 5.65 -1.37
C ARG A 174 3.15 5.09 -2.53
N ILE A 175 2.48 4.68 -3.62
CA ILE A 175 3.11 4.45 -4.92
C ILE A 175 3.34 5.80 -5.61
N GLY A 176 2.32 6.65 -5.75
CA GLY A 176 2.30 7.89 -6.55
C GLY A 176 3.19 9.06 -6.11
N ARG A 177 3.67 9.11 -4.85
CA ARG A 177 4.65 10.16 -4.44
C ARG A 177 5.96 10.11 -5.22
N ASN A 178 6.28 8.97 -5.85
CA ASN A 178 7.49 8.80 -6.66
C ASN A 178 7.27 8.89 -8.17
N PHE A 179 6.04 9.16 -8.65
CA PHE A 179 5.72 9.09 -10.09
C PHE A 179 5.33 10.41 -10.75
N SER A 180 5.31 11.54 -10.03
CA SER A 180 5.31 12.86 -10.69
C SER A 180 6.75 13.27 -11.04
N GLY A 181 7.41 12.44 -11.84
CA GLY A 181 8.63 12.80 -12.55
C GLY A 181 8.25 13.50 -13.85
N ASP A 182 7.75 14.73 -13.76
CA ASP A 182 8.09 15.80 -14.70
C ASP A 182 7.52 17.17 -14.26
N SER A 183 8.44 18.13 -14.21
CA SER A 183 8.25 19.59 -14.20
C SER A 183 7.56 20.27 -13.02
N TYR A 184 8.32 20.56 -11.95
CA TYR A 184 8.29 21.88 -11.29
C TYR A 184 9.71 22.25 -10.82
N SER A 185 10.60 22.49 -11.79
CA SER A 185 11.58 23.56 -11.63
C SER A 185 10.80 24.89 -11.67
N TYR A 186 11.22 25.88 -10.87
CA TYR A 186 10.52 27.14 -10.55
C TYR A 186 9.52 26.98 -9.41
N LEU A 187 9.99 27.10 -8.17
CA LEU A 187 9.46 28.00 -7.12
C LEU A 187 10.33 27.86 -5.85
N GLU A 188 11.65 27.99 -6.01
CA GLU A 188 12.54 28.46 -4.93
C GLU A 188 13.28 29.66 -5.50
N ASN A 189 12.80 30.85 -5.16
CA ASN A 189 13.50 32.14 -5.05
C ASN A 189 12.51 33.28 -5.28
N GLU A 190 11.90 33.76 -4.19
CA GLU A 190 11.84 35.18 -3.79
C GLU A 190 10.98 35.26 -2.51
N VAL A 191 11.64 35.32 -1.35
CA VAL A 191 11.88 36.56 -0.59
C VAL A 191 10.67 36.89 0.30
N PHE A 192 10.85 36.60 1.59
CA PHE A 192 10.35 37.44 2.66
C PHE A 192 10.76 38.89 2.36
N ASP A 193 9.80 39.77 2.11
CA ASP A 193 9.97 41.16 2.54
C ASP A 193 8.61 41.78 2.87
N ASP A 194 8.65 42.62 3.89
CA ASP A 194 7.58 43.18 4.69
C ASP A 194 6.67 44.17 3.93
N GLY A 195 5.44 44.31 4.42
CA GLY A 195 4.88 45.64 4.65
C GLY A 195 3.69 46.11 3.80
N ILE A 196 2.64 46.47 4.54
CA ILE A 196 1.42 47.24 4.23
C ILE A 196 0.20 46.42 3.79
#